data_AF-A0A924AEF5-F1
#
_entry.id   AF-A0A924AEF5-F1
#
_cell.length_a   1.000
_cell.length_b   1.000
_cell.length_c   1.000
_cell.angle_alpha   90.00
_cell.angle_beta   90.00
_cell.angle_gamma   90.00
#
_symmetry.space_group_name_H-M   'P 1'
#
loop_
_entity.id
_entity.type
_entity.pdbx_description
1 polymer ?
#
loop_
_entity_poly.entity_id
_entity_poly.type
_entity_poly.pdbx_seq_one_letter_code
_entity_poly.pdbx_strand_id
1 'polypeptide(L)'
;MFRISNKYFLFLMLIFIVGCAKRGTITGGEKDTIAPVLISSIPKNFSVNFTGKEVKLYFDEYIKLKDINKQLIVSPPMNTAPDISPNGASRFISIKIKDTLKPDTTYSFNFGQSIQDNNEGNPYPQFKYVFSTGSYIDSLSVEGTIKDGLEQKADNFVTVMLYEFNEKYSDSTVYKQKPRYVTNTLDSLKTWKIENIKAGKYVLVALKDFSNNFKFDPKKDKIGFLKQEITIPTEEKFELKLFKEKTISKILKPSQASGNRAIVGYEGD
;
A
#
# COMPACT_ATOMS: atom_id res chain seq x y z
N MET A 1 49.79 -68.42 25.98
CA MET A 1 50.10 -67.55 24.83
C MET A 1 49.05 -67.81 23.75
N PHE A 2 47.86 -67.21 23.87
CA PHE A 2 46.79 -67.37 22.87
C PHE A 2 47.08 -66.47 21.68
N ARG A 3 47.50 -67.05 20.55
CA ARG A 3 47.62 -66.35 19.26
C ARG A 3 46.21 -66.06 18.75
N ILE A 4 45.65 -64.92 19.13
CA ILE A 4 44.42 -64.41 18.56
C ILE A 4 44.71 -64.10 17.08
N SER A 5 44.11 -64.90 16.19
CA SER A 5 44.28 -64.75 14.74
C SER A 5 43.75 -63.39 14.28
N ASN A 6 44.54 -62.68 13.46
CA ASN A 6 44.25 -61.34 12.90
C ASN A 6 42.86 -61.24 12.22
N LYS A 7 42.28 -62.37 11.83
CA LYS A 7 40.94 -62.45 11.21
C LYS A 7 39.79 -62.14 12.18
N TYR A 8 39.94 -62.46 13.47
CA TYR A 8 38.90 -62.18 14.48
C TYR A 8 38.91 -60.71 14.94
N PHE A 9 40.09 -60.07 14.92
CA PHE A 9 40.23 -58.65 15.21
C PHE A 9 39.53 -57.78 14.14
N LEU A 10 39.67 -58.14 12.87
CA LEU A 10 38.98 -57.50 11.75
C LEU A 10 37.45 -57.68 11.82
N PHE A 11 36.97 -58.84 12.27
CA PHE A 11 35.53 -59.08 12.45
C PHE A 11 34.96 -58.27 13.63
N LEU A 12 35.72 -58.16 14.74
CA LEU A 12 35.34 -57.35 15.90
C LEU A 12 35.30 -55.84 15.57
N MET A 13 36.23 -55.37 14.74
CA MET A 13 36.29 -53.97 14.29
C MET A 13 35.10 -53.60 13.37
N LEU A 14 34.57 -54.57 12.60
CA LEU A 14 33.38 -54.37 11.77
C LEU A 14 32.09 -54.14 12.59
N ILE A 15 32.04 -54.61 13.84
CA ILE A 15 30.87 -54.45 14.71
C ILE A 15 30.80 -53.04 15.30
N PHE A 16 31.93 -52.34 15.44
CA PHE A 16 31.99 -50.97 15.98
C PHE A 16 31.60 -49.86 14.98
N ILE A 17 31.51 -50.15 13.68
CA ILE A 17 31.08 -49.19 12.66
C ILE A 17 29.56 -49.19 12.40
N VAL A 18 28.79 -50.02 13.10
CA VAL A 18 27.32 -50.02 13.02
C VAL A 18 26.71 -49.00 14.00
N GLY A 19 27.30 -47.80 14.06
CA GLY A 19 26.73 -46.64 14.73
C GLY A 19 25.81 -45.91 13.77
N CYS A 20 24.54 -46.31 13.67
CA CYS A 20 23.53 -45.55 12.94
C CYS A 20 23.37 -44.16 13.59
N ALA A 21 23.83 -43.09 12.92
CA ALA A 21 23.45 -41.73 13.27
C ALA A 21 21.94 -41.58 13.06
N LYS A 22 21.17 -41.60 14.16
CA LYS A 22 19.74 -41.37 14.11
C LYS A 22 19.52 -39.93 13.62
N ARG A 23 18.93 -39.76 12.43
CA ARG A 23 18.43 -38.48 11.93
C ARG A 23 17.29 -38.04 12.85
N GLY A 24 17.62 -37.36 13.94
CA GLY A 24 16.64 -36.67 14.77
C GLY A 24 16.17 -35.43 14.03
N THR A 25 14.88 -35.14 14.11
CA THR A 25 14.38 -33.80 13.80
C THR A 25 14.89 -32.86 14.88
N ILE A 26 15.82 -31.97 14.52
CA ILE A 26 16.06 -30.80 15.36
C ILE A 26 14.76 -29.99 15.39
N THR A 27 14.19 -29.81 16.57
CA THR A 27 13.18 -28.77 16.76
C THR A 27 13.92 -27.44 16.65
N GLY A 28 13.46 -26.55 15.76
CA GLY A 28 14.02 -25.21 15.66
C GLY A 28 13.88 -24.44 16.98
N GLY A 29 14.52 -23.27 17.04
CA GLY A 29 14.28 -22.32 18.13
C GLY A 29 12.84 -21.81 18.12
N GLU A 30 12.51 -20.98 19.11
CA GLU A 30 11.25 -20.26 19.10
C GLU A 30 11.12 -19.43 17.82
N LYS A 31 9.91 -19.37 17.29
CA LYS A 31 9.62 -18.59 16.08
C LYS A 31 9.88 -17.10 16.36
N ASP A 32 10.61 -16.44 15.47
CA ASP A 32 10.75 -14.99 15.55
C ASP A 32 9.42 -14.28 15.25
N THR A 33 9.10 -13.29 16.08
CA THR A 33 7.88 -12.48 15.99
C THR A 33 8.18 -10.99 15.86
N ILE A 34 9.46 -10.61 15.87
CA ILE A 34 9.90 -9.23 15.79
C ILE A 34 9.88 -8.78 14.33
N ALA A 35 9.44 -7.55 14.11
CA ALA A 35 9.43 -6.91 12.80
C ALA A 35 10.75 -6.17 12.54
N PRO A 36 11.16 -6.01 11.27
CA PRO A 36 12.38 -5.30 10.94
C PRO A 36 12.26 -3.82 11.31
N VAL A 37 13.38 -3.18 11.64
CA VAL A 37 13.42 -1.78 12.07
C VAL A 37 14.32 -0.96 11.15
N LEU A 38 13.89 0.27 10.84
CA LEU A 38 14.71 1.21 10.09
C LEU A 38 15.89 1.69 10.95
N ILE A 39 17.12 1.41 10.52
CA ILE A 39 18.34 1.94 11.12
C ILE A 39 18.59 3.37 10.65
N SER A 40 18.52 3.59 9.34
CA SER A 40 18.86 4.90 8.76
C SER A 40 18.21 5.11 7.40
N SER A 41 18.16 6.35 6.97
CA SER A 41 17.66 6.74 5.64
C SER A 41 18.57 7.81 5.03
N ILE A 42 18.75 7.73 3.73
CA ILE A 42 19.53 8.69 2.94
C ILE A 42 18.67 9.12 1.74
N PRO A 43 18.22 10.38 1.69
CA PRO A 43 18.26 11.39 2.75
C PRO A 43 17.51 10.98 4.02
N LYS A 44 17.77 11.69 5.13
CA LYS A 44 17.12 11.42 6.42
C LYS A 44 15.59 11.59 6.30
N ASN A 45 14.84 10.70 6.94
CA ASN A 45 13.39 10.85 7.08
C ASN A 45 13.04 12.21 7.71
N PHE A 46 11.97 12.83 7.23
CA PHE A 46 11.55 14.20 7.53
C PHE A 46 12.59 15.28 7.12
N SER A 47 13.31 15.04 6.02
CA SER A 47 14.21 16.05 5.43
C SER A 47 13.44 17.14 4.67
N VAL A 48 13.98 18.35 4.69
CA VAL A 48 13.49 19.52 3.95
C VAL A 48 14.43 19.85 2.79
N ASN A 49 13.99 20.71 1.87
CA ASN A 49 14.73 21.13 0.68
C ASN A 49 15.24 19.95 -0.15
N PHE A 50 14.43 18.89 -0.25
CA PHE A 50 14.80 17.69 -0.98
C PHE A 50 14.88 17.96 -2.48
N THR A 51 16.04 17.66 -3.07
CA THR A 51 16.32 17.81 -4.51
C THR A 51 16.76 16.51 -5.19
N GLY A 52 16.87 15.43 -4.42
CA GLY A 52 17.30 14.12 -4.91
C GLY A 52 16.26 13.43 -5.80
N LYS A 53 16.66 12.31 -6.41
CA LYS A 53 15.75 11.40 -7.13
C LYS A 53 15.77 9.98 -6.58
N GLU A 54 16.58 9.72 -5.56
CA GLU A 54 16.74 8.41 -4.96
C GLU A 54 16.76 8.56 -3.43
N VAL A 55 16.08 7.62 -2.77
CA VAL A 55 16.08 7.47 -1.32
C VAL A 55 16.47 6.05 -1.01
N LYS A 56 17.41 5.86 -0.07
CA LYS A 56 17.79 4.56 0.47
C LYS A 56 17.37 4.46 1.92
N LEU A 57 16.69 3.38 2.26
CA LEU A 57 16.23 3.04 3.60
C LEU A 57 16.98 1.78 4.05
N TYR A 58 17.70 1.84 5.15
CA TYR A 58 18.51 0.74 5.67
C TYR A 58 17.85 0.13 6.91
N PHE A 59 17.81 -1.19 6.97
CA PHE A 59 17.19 -1.97 8.03
C PHE A 59 18.25 -2.78 8.79
N ASP A 60 17.91 -3.20 9.99
CA ASP A 60 18.72 -4.05 10.87
C ASP A 60 18.85 -5.49 10.39
N GLU A 61 17.87 -5.96 9.63
CA GLU A 61 17.85 -7.30 9.07
C GLU A 61 17.53 -7.33 7.56
N TYR A 62 17.52 -8.53 6.98
CA TYR A 62 17.12 -8.72 5.59
C TYR A 62 15.60 -8.61 5.48
N ILE A 63 15.15 -7.65 4.69
CA ILE A 63 13.74 -7.46 4.36
C ILE A 63 13.43 -7.98 2.96
N LYS A 64 12.14 -8.22 2.71
CA LYS A 64 11.56 -8.45 1.39
C LYS A 64 10.33 -7.57 1.23
N LEU A 65 10.04 -7.19 -0.01
CA LEU A 65 8.85 -6.42 -0.36
C LEU A 65 7.73 -7.36 -0.81
N LYS A 66 6.57 -7.27 -0.16
CA LYS A 66 5.38 -8.05 -0.51
C LYS A 66 4.23 -7.12 -0.91
N ASP A 67 3.57 -7.44 -2.04
CA ASP A 67 2.40 -6.71 -2.54
C ASP A 67 2.58 -5.17 -2.62
N ILE A 68 3.82 -4.70 -2.90
CA ILE A 68 4.18 -3.28 -2.85
C ILE A 68 3.27 -2.41 -3.73
N ASN A 69 2.90 -2.90 -4.92
CA ASN A 69 2.01 -2.17 -5.84
C ASN A 69 0.60 -1.92 -5.28
N LYS A 70 0.15 -2.73 -4.32
CA LYS A 70 -1.17 -2.59 -3.66
C LYS A 70 -1.08 -1.84 -2.33
N GLN A 71 0.05 -1.96 -1.65
CA GLN A 71 0.26 -1.47 -0.28
C GLN A 71 0.90 -0.09 -0.23
N LEU A 72 1.73 0.26 -1.22
CA LEU A 72 2.41 1.55 -1.27
C LEU A 72 1.43 2.67 -1.65
N ILE A 73 1.33 3.65 -0.77
CA ILE A 73 0.54 4.86 -1.00
C ILE A 73 1.50 6.03 -1.01
N VAL A 74 1.50 6.79 -2.10
CA VAL A 74 2.31 8.01 -2.25
C VAL A 74 1.37 9.22 -2.24
N SER A 75 1.63 10.16 -1.32
CA SER A 75 0.84 11.38 -1.15
C SER A 75 1.76 12.59 -1.17
N PRO A 76 1.56 13.59 -2.06
CA PRO A 76 0.64 13.60 -3.20
C PRO A 76 0.85 12.45 -4.20
N PRO A 77 -0.20 12.00 -4.90
CA PRO A 77 -0.08 10.96 -5.91
C PRO A 77 0.78 11.43 -7.09
N MET A 78 1.71 10.58 -7.53
CA MET A 78 2.58 10.82 -8.67
C MET A 78 1.90 10.44 -9.99
N ASN A 79 2.27 11.12 -11.08
CA ASN A 79 1.92 10.74 -12.45
C ASN A 79 2.63 9.46 -12.88
N THR A 80 3.92 9.37 -12.58
CA THR A 80 4.72 8.18 -12.82
C THR A 80 5.08 7.54 -11.49
N ALA A 81 4.72 6.27 -11.31
CA ALA A 81 5.02 5.55 -10.07
C ALA A 81 6.54 5.49 -9.83
N PRO A 82 6.97 5.62 -8.56
CA PRO A 82 8.36 5.40 -8.20
C PRO A 82 8.73 3.93 -8.42
N ASP A 83 10.03 3.70 -8.63
CA ASP A 83 10.58 2.36 -8.76
C ASP A 83 11.17 1.93 -7.43
N ILE A 84 10.61 0.87 -6.87
CA ILE A 84 10.93 0.38 -5.53
C ILE A 84 11.64 -0.96 -5.67
N SER A 85 12.82 -1.04 -5.08
CA SER A 85 13.65 -2.25 -5.04
C SER A 85 14.07 -2.50 -3.60
N PRO A 86 14.39 -3.74 -3.19
CA PRO A 86 14.75 -4.92 -3.99
C PRO A 86 13.56 -5.79 -4.45
N ASN A 87 13.78 -6.65 -5.45
CA ASN A 87 12.85 -7.75 -5.82
C ASN A 87 13.07 -9.04 -4.99
N GLY A 88 14.11 -9.08 -4.16
CA GLY A 88 14.46 -10.20 -3.29
C GLY A 88 14.87 -9.71 -1.90
N ALA A 89 15.54 -10.55 -1.13
CA ALA A 89 16.01 -10.19 0.20
C ALA A 89 17.13 -9.13 0.13
N SER A 90 17.01 -8.03 0.89
CA SER A 90 18.07 -7.02 1.05
C SER A 90 17.99 -6.37 2.42
N ARG A 91 19.10 -5.80 2.89
CA ARG A 91 19.11 -4.94 4.08
C ARG A 91 18.70 -3.49 3.80
N PHE A 92 18.36 -3.17 2.56
CA PHE A 92 17.92 -1.82 2.21
C PHE A 92 16.84 -1.82 1.14
N ILE A 93 15.99 -0.79 1.18
CA ILE A 93 15.03 -0.44 0.13
C ILE A 93 15.57 0.78 -0.62
N SER A 94 15.54 0.76 -1.95
CA SER A 94 15.82 1.92 -2.78
C SER A 94 14.54 2.37 -3.47
N ILE A 95 14.17 3.64 -3.25
CA ILE A 95 13.05 4.34 -3.87
C ILE A 95 13.62 5.28 -4.93
N LYS A 96 13.37 5.00 -6.21
CA LYS A 96 13.76 5.88 -7.31
C LYS A 96 12.55 6.66 -7.81
N ILE A 97 12.58 7.97 -7.63
CA ILE A 97 11.54 8.90 -8.04
C ILE A 97 11.74 9.23 -9.51
N LYS A 98 10.79 8.79 -10.35
CA LYS A 98 10.81 9.00 -11.80
C LYS A 98 10.06 10.27 -12.23
N ASP A 99 9.12 10.72 -11.43
CA ASP A 99 8.29 11.89 -11.71
C ASP A 99 8.96 13.21 -11.30
N THR A 100 8.41 14.33 -11.76
CA THR A 100 8.82 15.67 -11.34
C THR A 100 8.11 16.04 -10.04
N LEU A 101 8.90 16.33 -9.00
CA LEU A 101 8.37 16.76 -7.71
C LEU A 101 7.87 18.21 -7.80
N LYS A 102 6.72 18.48 -7.18
CA LYS A 102 6.19 19.83 -7.07
C LYS A 102 7.03 20.63 -6.06
N PRO A 103 7.26 21.93 -6.30
CA PRO A 103 7.92 22.79 -5.30
C PRO A 103 7.05 22.94 -4.05
N ASP A 104 7.68 23.28 -2.92
CA ASP A 104 7.03 23.56 -1.63
C ASP A 104 5.95 22.54 -1.24
N THR A 105 6.29 21.26 -1.39
CA THR A 105 5.36 20.16 -1.22
C THR A 105 5.97 19.06 -0.35
N THR A 106 5.24 18.69 0.70
CA THR A 106 5.55 17.51 1.51
C THR A 106 5.07 16.25 0.79
N TYR A 107 5.97 15.28 0.61
CA TYR A 107 5.70 13.96 0.07
C TYR A 107 5.81 12.92 1.17
N SER A 108 4.88 11.97 1.18
CA SER A 108 4.84 10.83 2.08
C SER A 108 4.71 9.54 1.28
N PHE A 109 5.54 8.56 1.60
CA PHE A 109 5.54 7.20 1.07
C PHE A 109 5.15 6.26 2.21
N ASN A 110 3.90 5.81 2.23
CA ASN A 110 3.39 4.85 3.20
C ASN A 110 3.45 3.44 2.62
N PHE A 111 4.23 2.56 3.25
CA PHE A 111 4.44 1.19 2.78
C PHE A 111 3.37 0.19 3.25
N GLY A 112 2.40 0.62 4.05
CA GLY A 112 1.34 -0.28 4.56
C GLY A 112 1.95 -1.47 5.29
N GLN A 113 1.71 -2.69 4.79
CA GLN A 113 2.27 -3.94 5.33
C GLN A 113 3.32 -4.59 4.40
N SER A 114 3.87 -3.83 3.44
CA SER A 114 4.70 -4.41 2.38
C SER A 114 6.12 -4.76 2.78
N ILE A 115 6.67 -4.09 3.79
CA ILE A 115 8.03 -4.34 4.29
C ILE A 115 7.91 -5.49 5.29
N GLN A 116 8.54 -6.61 5.00
CA GLN A 116 8.51 -7.80 5.86
C GLN A 116 9.93 -8.31 6.06
N ASP A 117 10.21 -8.94 7.20
CA ASP A 117 11.45 -9.68 7.33
C ASP A 117 11.48 -10.84 6.31
N ASN A 118 12.69 -11.29 6.00
CA ASN A 118 12.90 -12.33 5.01
C ASN A 118 12.44 -13.72 5.50
N ASN A 119 12.62 -14.03 6.78
CA ASN A 119 12.57 -15.38 7.34
C ASN A 119 11.15 -15.77 7.77
N GLU A 120 10.55 -15.05 8.71
CA GLU A 120 9.23 -15.28 9.31
C GLU A 120 8.11 -14.45 8.67
N GLY A 121 8.45 -13.38 7.95
CA GLY A 121 7.50 -12.54 7.23
C GLY A 121 6.65 -11.61 8.11
N ASN A 122 7.13 -11.29 9.30
CA ASN A 122 6.65 -10.25 10.19
C ASN A 122 6.72 -8.89 9.47
N PRO A 123 5.57 -8.22 9.27
CA PRO A 123 5.56 -6.93 8.60
C PRO A 123 6.02 -5.81 9.53
N TYR A 124 6.65 -4.77 8.96
CA TYR A 124 6.85 -3.48 9.63
C TYR A 124 5.66 -2.56 9.31
N PRO A 125 4.64 -2.49 10.19
CA PRO A 125 3.36 -1.90 9.86
C PRO A 125 3.43 -0.38 9.72
N GLN A 126 2.75 0.13 8.68
CA GLN A 126 2.49 1.56 8.45
C GLN A 126 3.75 2.43 8.40
N PHE A 127 4.90 1.86 8.04
CA PHE A 127 6.13 2.62 7.91
C PHE A 127 5.97 3.72 6.85
N LYS A 128 6.36 4.94 7.23
CA LYS A 128 6.26 6.14 6.40
C LYS A 128 7.60 6.83 6.26
N TYR A 129 7.99 7.07 5.01
CA TYR A 129 9.09 7.96 4.67
C TYR A 129 8.53 9.29 4.15
N VAL A 130 8.90 10.39 4.78
CA VAL A 130 8.39 11.73 4.52
C VAL A 130 9.54 12.67 4.22
N PHE A 131 9.36 13.56 3.24
CA PHE A 131 10.29 14.66 2.96
C PHE A 131 9.53 15.84 2.37
N SER A 132 10.15 17.01 2.32
CA SER A 132 9.61 18.19 1.65
C SER A 132 10.59 18.74 0.64
N THR A 133 10.07 19.17 -0.51
CA THR A 133 10.83 19.96 -1.49
C THR A 133 10.99 21.42 -1.07
N GLY A 134 10.18 21.89 -0.12
CA GLY A 134 10.28 23.23 0.47
C GLY A 134 11.09 23.26 1.76
N SER A 135 11.06 24.40 2.45
CA SER A 135 11.85 24.66 3.66
C SER A 135 11.27 24.05 4.95
N TYR A 136 10.07 23.49 4.91
CA TYR A 136 9.39 22.92 6.06
C TYR A 136 8.56 21.68 5.68
N ILE A 137 8.21 20.88 6.69
CA ILE A 137 7.32 19.73 6.56
C ILE A 137 5.93 20.15 7.03
N ASP A 138 4.92 19.94 6.20
CA ASP A 138 3.53 20.10 6.60
C ASP A 138 3.21 19.11 7.73
N SER A 139 2.48 19.56 8.76
CA SER A 139 2.27 18.79 9.99
C SER A 139 0.82 18.46 10.31
N LEU A 140 -0.15 19.07 9.62
CA LEU A 140 -1.55 18.89 9.95
C LEU A 140 -2.05 17.52 9.48
N SER A 141 -3.12 17.06 10.11
CA SER A 141 -3.75 15.78 9.79
C SER A 141 -5.25 15.90 9.81
N VAL A 142 -5.91 15.00 9.09
CA VAL A 142 -7.35 14.77 9.18
C VAL A 142 -7.62 13.28 9.19
N GLU A 143 -8.60 12.87 9.99
CA GLU A 143 -8.92 11.46 10.20
C GLU A 143 -10.42 11.23 10.24
N GLY A 144 -10.78 9.96 10.12
CA GLY A 144 -12.17 9.57 10.06
C GLY A 144 -12.40 8.08 9.91
N THR A 145 -13.64 7.73 9.61
CA THR A 145 -14.10 6.36 9.40
C THR A 145 -14.73 6.19 8.02
N ILE A 146 -14.67 4.96 7.51
CA ILE A 146 -15.41 4.50 6.34
C ILE A 146 -16.55 3.58 6.81
N LYS A 147 -17.73 3.81 6.26
CA LYS A 147 -18.85 2.86 6.30
C LYS A 147 -19.33 2.57 4.88
N ASP A 148 -19.82 1.37 4.65
CA ASP A 148 -20.63 1.11 3.46
C ASP A 148 -22.06 1.63 3.72
N GLY A 149 -22.65 2.28 2.71
CA GLY A 149 -23.98 2.89 2.80
C GLY A 149 -25.13 1.88 2.69
N LEU A 150 -24.86 0.66 2.21
CA LEU A 150 -25.84 -0.40 1.98
C LEU A 150 -25.48 -1.70 2.72
N GLU A 151 -24.19 -2.07 2.75
CA GLU A 151 -23.71 -3.31 3.36
C GLU A 151 -23.30 -3.12 4.83
N GLN A 152 -23.38 -4.20 5.62
CA GLN A 152 -22.92 -4.18 7.01
C GLN A 152 -21.38 -4.17 7.13
N LYS A 153 -20.68 -4.62 6.07
CA LYS A 153 -19.22 -4.69 6.03
C LYS A 153 -18.68 -3.55 5.17
N ALA A 154 -17.78 -2.76 5.74
CA ALA A 154 -17.06 -1.74 5.00
C ALA A 154 -16.14 -2.38 3.95
N ASP A 155 -16.04 -1.75 2.78
CA ASP A 155 -15.06 -2.13 1.78
C ASP A 155 -13.62 -1.99 2.30
N ASN A 156 -12.78 -2.96 1.94
CA ASN A 156 -11.34 -2.87 2.16
C ASN A 156 -10.70 -2.03 1.04
N PHE A 157 -9.50 -1.53 1.25
CA PHE A 157 -8.70 -0.75 0.30
C PHE A 157 -9.47 0.45 -0.28
N VAL A 158 -10.17 1.19 0.57
CA VAL A 158 -10.87 2.42 0.18
C VAL A 158 -9.88 3.57 0.16
N THR A 159 -9.77 4.24 -0.98
CA THR A 159 -8.88 5.38 -1.20
C THR A 159 -9.58 6.66 -0.76
N VAL A 160 -9.02 7.34 0.24
CA VAL A 160 -9.55 8.63 0.74
C VAL A 160 -8.67 9.76 0.21
N MET A 161 -9.31 10.78 -0.31
CA MET A 161 -8.70 11.82 -1.14
C MET A 161 -9.13 13.21 -0.67
N LEU A 162 -8.17 14.13 -0.70
CA LEU A 162 -8.41 15.55 -0.46
C LEU A 162 -8.10 16.34 -1.73
N TYR A 163 -9.10 17.06 -2.21
CA TYR A 163 -8.97 18.02 -3.30
C TYR A 163 -8.93 19.43 -2.73
N GLU A 164 -8.02 20.27 -3.20
CA GLU A 164 -8.00 21.69 -2.82
C GLU A 164 -9.29 22.38 -3.29
N PHE A 165 -9.97 23.06 -2.38
CA PHE A 165 -11.15 23.85 -2.71
C PHE A 165 -10.73 25.29 -3.02
N ASN A 166 -10.59 25.58 -4.31
CA ASN A 166 -10.22 26.89 -4.87
C ASN A 166 -10.99 27.15 -6.18
N GLU A 167 -10.72 28.25 -6.87
CA GLU A 167 -11.40 28.63 -8.13
C GLU A 167 -11.27 27.59 -9.27
N LYS A 168 -10.28 26.70 -9.20
CA LYS A 168 -10.10 25.61 -10.19
C LYS A 168 -10.91 24.37 -9.87
N TYR A 169 -11.50 24.31 -8.66
CA TYR A 169 -12.34 23.19 -8.25
C TYR A 169 -13.69 23.24 -8.98
N SER A 170 -14.15 22.07 -9.43
CA SER A 170 -15.45 21.87 -10.04
C SER A 170 -15.94 20.46 -9.70
N ASP A 171 -17.24 20.17 -9.86
CA ASP A 171 -17.78 18.83 -9.62
C ASP A 171 -17.15 17.77 -10.54
N SER A 172 -16.64 18.20 -11.70
CA SER A 172 -15.92 17.34 -12.63
C SER A 172 -14.51 16.96 -12.17
N THR A 173 -13.97 17.59 -11.11
CA THR A 173 -12.57 17.40 -10.67
C THR A 173 -12.28 15.95 -10.32
N VAL A 174 -13.21 15.28 -9.63
CA VAL A 174 -13.07 13.87 -9.19
C VAL A 174 -12.93 12.88 -10.35
N TYR A 175 -13.41 13.24 -11.55
CA TYR A 175 -13.32 12.41 -12.76
C TYR A 175 -12.04 12.70 -13.57
N LYS A 176 -11.46 13.89 -13.43
CA LYS A 176 -10.44 14.41 -14.36
C LYS A 176 -9.06 14.49 -13.73
N GLN A 177 -8.97 14.88 -12.46
CA GLN A 177 -7.72 15.25 -11.81
C GLN A 177 -7.41 14.31 -10.64
N LYS A 178 -6.12 14.13 -10.35
CA LYS A 178 -5.67 13.43 -9.15
C LYS A 178 -5.79 14.36 -7.94
N PRO A 179 -6.03 13.83 -6.72
CA PRO A 179 -6.13 14.64 -5.52
C PRO A 179 -4.79 15.26 -5.12
N ARG A 180 -4.86 16.24 -4.21
CA ARG A 180 -3.66 16.82 -3.58
C ARG A 180 -3.07 15.86 -2.56
N TYR A 181 -3.90 15.26 -1.71
CA TYR A 181 -3.47 14.27 -0.72
C TYR A 181 -4.31 13.01 -0.84
N VAL A 182 -3.70 11.88 -0.52
CA VAL A 182 -4.36 10.58 -0.58
C VAL A 182 -3.89 9.66 0.54
N THR A 183 -4.81 8.84 1.04
CA THR A 183 -4.52 7.67 1.88
C THR A 183 -5.40 6.51 1.45
N ASN A 184 -5.20 5.33 2.01
CA ASN A 184 -6.03 4.16 1.74
C ASN A 184 -6.26 3.39 3.04
N THR A 185 -7.44 2.81 3.21
CA THR A 185 -7.79 2.03 4.41
C THR A 185 -7.13 0.64 4.46
N LEU A 186 -6.34 0.28 3.45
CA LEU A 186 -5.63 -0.99 3.34
C LEU A 186 -6.56 -2.19 3.55
N ASP A 187 -6.06 -3.32 4.03
CA ASP A 187 -6.77 -4.58 4.01
C ASP A 187 -7.90 -4.72 5.05
N SER A 188 -7.86 -3.99 6.15
CA SER A 188 -8.72 -4.25 7.31
C SER A 188 -9.10 -3.01 8.11
N LEU A 189 -8.55 -1.84 7.77
CA LEU A 189 -8.86 -0.63 8.52
C LEU A 189 -10.24 -0.12 8.12
N LYS A 190 -11.03 0.24 9.13
CA LYS A 190 -12.26 1.02 8.93
C LYS A 190 -12.01 2.51 9.15
N THR A 191 -10.82 2.85 9.63
CA THR A 191 -10.38 4.21 9.89
C THR A 191 -9.36 4.62 8.83
N TRP A 192 -9.31 5.91 8.57
CA TRP A 192 -8.33 6.52 7.68
C TRP A 192 -7.74 7.74 8.36
N LYS A 193 -6.48 8.01 8.04
CA LYS A 193 -5.77 9.21 8.47
C LYS A 193 -4.91 9.70 7.32
N ILE A 194 -5.04 10.97 7.00
CA ILE A 194 -4.13 11.68 6.11
C ILE A 194 -3.32 12.60 7.00
N GLU A 195 -2.00 12.53 6.88
CA GLU A 195 -1.04 13.34 7.65
C GLU A 195 -0.20 14.17 6.68
N ASN A 196 0.57 15.10 7.25
CA ASN A 196 1.45 15.98 6.50
C ASN A 196 0.72 16.87 5.49
N ILE A 197 -0.38 17.48 5.98
CA ILE A 197 -1.27 18.31 5.18
C ILE A 197 -1.01 19.79 5.48
N LYS A 198 -1.07 20.62 4.44
CA LYS A 198 -1.04 22.08 4.56
C LYS A 198 -2.39 22.63 5.03
N ALA A 199 -2.39 23.73 5.79
CA ALA A 199 -3.62 24.43 6.14
C ALA A 199 -4.37 24.91 4.89
N GLY A 200 -5.69 24.80 4.88
CA GLY A 200 -6.50 25.17 3.73
C GLY A 200 -7.91 24.59 3.75
N LYS A 201 -8.67 24.88 2.69
CA LYS A 201 -10.00 24.31 2.44
C LYS A 201 -9.90 23.16 1.46
N TYR A 202 -10.57 22.05 1.77
CA TYR A 202 -10.50 20.82 1.00
C TYR A 202 -11.87 20.20 0.80
N VAL A 203 -12.06 19.48 -0.31
CA VAL A 203 -13.18 18.57 -0.50
C VAL A 203 -12.70 17.15 -0.22
N LEU A 204 -13.44 16.46 0.64
CA LEU A 204 -13.15 15.10 1.08
C LEU A 204 -13.96 14.08 0.28
N VAL A 205 -13.27 13.16 -0.38
CA VAL A 205 -13.86 12.11 -1.23
C VAL A 205 -13.21 10.76 -0.90
N ALA A 206 -14.01 9.70 -0.80
CA ALA A 206 -13.58 8.32 -0.72
C ALA A 206 -14.02 7.56 -1.96
N LEU A 207 -13.12 6.75 -2.51
CA LEU A 207 -13.38 5.87 -3.64
C LEU A 207 -12.97 4.44 -3.31
N LYS A 208 -13.85 3.50 -3.66
CA LYS A 208 -13.44 2.13 -3.93
C LYS A 208 -13.02 2.05 -5.39
N ASP A 209 -11.79 2.49 -5.66
CA ASP A 209 -11.21 2.58 -7.00
C ASP A 209 -10.67 1.21 -7.43
N PHE A 210 -11.27 0.63 -8.48
CA PHE A 210 -10.81 -0.65 -9.03
C PHE A 210 -9.64 -0.50 -10.03
N SER A 211 -9.47 0.68 -10.62
CA SER A 211 -8.46 0.95 -11.64
C SER A 211 -7.16 1.51 -11.05
N ASN A 212 -7.15 1.88 -9.77
CA ASN A 212 -6.04 2.50 -9.04
C ASN A 212 -5.45 3.73 -9.76
N ASN A 213 -6.32 4.54 -10.36
CA ASN A 213 -5.93 5.74 -11.11
C ASN A 213 -6.31 7.05 -10.39
N PHE A 214 -6.92 6.95 -9.19
CA PHE A 214 -7.41 8.04 -8.34
C PHE A 214 -8.53 8.86 -8.99
N LYS A 215 -9.22 8.32 -9.99
CA LYS A 215 -10.34 8.98 -10.69
C LYS A 215 -11.58 8.13 -10.55
N PHE A 216 -12.72 8.78 -10.34
CA PHE A 216 -13.98 8.07 -10.22
C PHE A 216 -14.49 7.58 -11.57
N ASP A 217 -14.72 6.28 -11.69
CA ASP A 217 -15.51 5.65 -12.76
C ASP A 217 -16.88 5.18 -12.23
N PRO A 218 -17.99 5.88 -12.55
CA PRO A 218 -19.33 5.50 -12.12
C PRO A 218 -19.71 4.05 -12.46
N LYS A 219 -19.19 3.51 -13.58
CA LYS A 219 -19.53 2.15 -14.02
C LYS A 219 -18.95 1.10 -13.09
N LYS A 220 -17.79 1.34 -12.47
CA LYS A 220 -17.08 0.32 -11.66
C LYS A 220 -16.95 0.67 -10.20
N ASP A 221 -16.64 1.91 -9.88
CA ASP A 221 -16.25 2.32 -8.54
C ASP A 221 -17.47 2.60 -7.64
N LYS A 222 -17.25 2.52 -6.32
CA LYS A 222 -18.13 3.13 -5.32
C LYS A 222 -17.54 4.47 -4.87
N ILE A 223 -18.38 5.43 -4.53
CA ILE A 223 -17.99 6.77 -4.09
C ILE A 223 -18.66 7.13 -2.77
N GLY A 224 -17.97 7.89 -1.93
CA GLY A 224 -18.52 8.58 -0.77
C GLY A 224 -17.87 9.96 -0.65
N PHE A 225 -18.62 10.99 -0.27
CA PHE A 225 -18.06 12.35 -0.18
C PHE A 225 -18.83 13.19 0.84
N LEU A 226 -18.20 14.25 1.33
CA LEU A 226 -18.89 15.31 2.06
C LEU A 226 -19.40 16.36 1.08
N LYS A 227 -20.65 16.81 1.27
CA LYS A 227 -21.25 17.85 0.42
C LYS A 227 -20.59 19.22 0.59
N GLN A 228 -20.06 19.48 1.79
CA GLN A 228 -19.41 20.73 2.15
C GLN A 228 -17.90 20.52 2.19
N GLU A 229 -17.17 21.59 1.93
CA GLU A 229 -15.74 21.61 2.14
C GLU A 229 -15.40 21.52 3.64
N ILE A 230 -14.22 20.98 3.92
CA ILE A 230 -13.62 20.96 5.26
C ILE A 230 -12.52 22.00 5.32
N THR A 231 -12.32 22.61 6.48
CA THR A 231 -11.22 23.55 6.74
C THR A 231 -10.20 22.87 7.66
N ILE A 232 -8.92 22.92 7.29
CA ILE A 232 -7.80 22.37 8.06
C ILE A 232 -6.94 23.53 8.56
N PRO A 233 -6.57 23.58 9.85
CA PRO A 233 -6.70 22.53 10.89
C PRO A 233 -8.15 22.34 11.39
N THR A 234 -8.47 21.11 11.78
CA THR A 234 -9.73 20.73 12.42
C THR A 234 -9.49 19.57 13.39
N GLU A 235 -10.29 19.51 14.46
CA GLU A 235 -10.34 18.38 15.39
C GLU A 235 -11.50 17.42 15.08
N GLU A 236 -12.35 17.78 14.12
CA GLU A 236 -13.49 16.98 13.72
C GLU A 236 -13.05 15.68 13.05
N LYS A 237 -13.74 14.58 13.39
CA LYS A 237 -13.58 13.29 12.72
C LYS A 237 -14.70 13.11 11.70
N PHE A 238 -14.33 12.76 10.48
CA PHE A 238 -15.30 12.66 9.39
C PHE A 238 -15.71 11.21 9.14
N GLU A 239 -17.00 10.97 8.97
CA GLU A 239 -17.52 9.67 8.53
C GLU A 239 -17.91 9.75 7.05
N LEU A 240 -17.31 8.89 6.22
CA LEU A 240 -17.64 8.77 4.80
C LEU A 240 -18.42 7.49 4.55
N LYS A 241 -19.59 7.63 3.90
CA LYS A 241 -20.45 6.51 3.50
C LYS A 241 -20.29 6.24 2.01
N LEU A 242 -19.75 5.08 1.66
CA LEU A 242 -19.61 4.68 0.26
C LEU A 242 -20.94 4.15 -0.27
N PHE A 243 -21.25 4.48 -1.51
CA PHE A 243 -22.37 3.92 -2.23
C PHE A 243 -22.00 3.71 -3.70
N LYS A 244 -22.72 2.81 -4.36
CA LYS A 244 -22.65 2.63 -5.80
C LYS A 244 -23.64 3.57 -6.47
N GLU A 245 -23.17 4.42 -7.37
CA GLU A 245 -24.07 5.27 -8.17
C GLU A 245 -24.92 4.39 -9.09
N LYS A 246 -26.24 4.64 -9.11
CA LYS A 246 -27.14 3.96 -10.03
C LYS A 246 -27.03 4.61 -11.42
N THR A 247 -26.34 3.96 -12.34
CA THR A 247 -26.24 4.40 -13.73
C THR A 247 -27.60 4.33 -14.43
N ILE A 248 -27.93 5.37 -15.20
CA ILE A 248 -29.14 5.39 -16.04
C ILE A 248 -28.97 4.36 -17.16
N SER A 249 -29.88 3.39 -17.22
CA SER A 249 -29.84 2.32 -18.22
C SER A 249 -30.04 2.92 -19.62
N LYS A 250 -29.05 2.75 -20.49
CA LYS A 250 -29.06 3.24 -21.87
C LYS A 250 -29.28 2.08 -22.82
N ILE A 251 -30.34 2.17 -23.62
CA ILE A 251 -30.60 1.22 -24.70
C ILE A 251 -29.57 1.49 -25.81
N LEU A 252 -28.81 0.46 -26.18
CA LEU A 252 -27.88 0.53 -27.31
C LEU A 252 -28.67 0.42 -28.61
N LYS A 253 -28.10 0.97 -29.69
CA LYS A 253 -28.73 0.89 -31.02
C LYS A 253 -28.99 -0.58 -31.38
N PRO A 254 -30.23 -0.95 -31.73
CA PRO A 254 -30.54 -2.31 -32.17
C PRO A 254 -29.70 -2.70 -33.39
N SER A 255 -29.18 -3.92 -33.43
CA SER A 255 -28.56 -4.50 -34.61
C SER A 255 -29.37 -5.69 -35.12
N GLN A 256 -29.45 -5.86 -36.43
CA GLN A 256 -30.11 -7.03 -37.02
C GLN A 256 -29.12 -8.21 -36.98
N ALA A 257 -29.50 -9.27 -36.28
CA ALA A 257 -28.70 -10.49 -36.19
C ALA A 257 -29.04 -11.49 -37.31
N SER A 258 -30.30 -11.52 -37.75
CA SER A 258 -30.75 -12.28 -38.93
C SER A 258 -32.09 -11.74 -39.46
N GLY A 259 -32.59 -12.28 -40.57
CA GLY A 259 -33.80 -11.81 -41.26
C GLY A 259 -34.99 -11.51 -40.34
N ASN A 260 -35.22 -12.34 -39.32
CA ASN A 260 -36.31 -12.17 -38.34
C ASN A 260 -35.83 -11.92 -36.89
N ARG A 261 -34.55 -11.60 -36.67
CA ARG A 261 -33.98 -11.42 -35.32
C ARG A 261 -33.23 -10.10 -35.19
N ALA A 262 -33.64 -9.28 -34.24
CA ALA A 262 -32.88 -8.11 -33.78
C ALA A 262 -32.24 -8.40 -32.41
N ILE A 263 -31.07 -7.80 -32.18
CA ILE A 263 -30.40 -7.75 -30.89
C ILE A 263 -30.47 -6.31 -30.40
N VAL A 264 -31.01 -6.13 -29.20
CA VAL A 264 -30.98 -4.85 -28.50
C VAL A 264 -30.07 -5.04 -27.30
N GLY A 265 -28.89 -4.42 -27.35
CA GLY A 265 -28.03 -4.31 -26.18
C GLY A 265 -28.57 -3.21 -25.25
N TYR A 266 -28.26 -3.30 -23.96
CA TYR A 266 -28.43 -2.20 -23.03
C TYR A 266 -27.18 -2.08 -22.16
N GLU A 267 -26.86 -0.88 -21.70
CA GLU A 267 -25.85 -0.61 -20.68
C GLU A 267 -26.55 -0.12 -19.42
N GLY A 268 -26.37 -0.80 -18.29
CA GLY A 268 -26.99 -0.46 -17.00
C GLY A 268 -27.43 -1.72 -16.24
N ASP A 269 -27.98 -1.53 -15.04
CA ASP A 269 -28.66 -2.58 -14.26
C ASP A 269 -30.18 -2.58 -14.54
#